data_AF-A0A932MWR6-F1
#
_entry.id   AF-A0A932MWR6-F1
#
_cell.length_a   1.000
_cell.length_b   1.000
_cell.length_c   1.000
_cell.angle_alpha   90.00
_cell.angle_beta   90.00
_cell.angle_gamma   90.00
#
_symmetry.space_group_name_H-M   'P 1'
#
loop_
_entity.id
_entity.type
_entity.pdbx_description
1 polymer ?
#
loop_
_entity_poly.entity_id
_entity_poly.type
_entity_poly.pdbx_seq_one_letter_code
_entity_poly.pdbx_strand_id
1 'polypeptide(L)'
;GSHLQAAVERARKHGPVLVLTDTFGGTPSNLGIALHRSGEIEVVTGTNLPMIIKALQIAGKDVELLAAARQVKEEGQRAIVVTGEVLGAVAPGSER
;
A
#
# COMPACT_ATOMS: atom_id res chain seq x y z
N GLY A 1 -8.78 -2.25 -18.57
CA GLY A 1 -8.74 -3.67 -18.15
C GLY A 1 -7.48 -4.35 -18.64
N SER A 2 -7.39 -4.55 -19.96
CA SER A 2 -6.29 -5.25 -20.64
C SER A 2 -4.88 -4.73 -20.34
N HIS A 3 -4.68 -3.41 -20.27
CA HIS A 3 -3.36 -2.82 -20.04
C HIS A 3 -2.78 -3.12 -18.65
N LEU A 4 -3.62 -3.08 -17.61
CA LEU A 4 -3.18 -3.36 -16.23
C LEU A 4 -2.85 -4.86 -16.06
N GLN A 5 -3.68 -5.74 -16.60
CA GLN A 5 -3.37 -7.19 -16.63
C GLN A 5 -2.04 -7.45 -17.35
N ALA A 6 -1.84 -6.86 -18.53
CA ALA A 6 -0.59 -7.03 -19.26
C ALA A 6 0.64 -6.49 -18.50
N ALA A 7 0.50 -5.40 -17.75
CA ALA A 7 1.57 -4.87 -16.91
C ALA A 7 1.89 -5.81 -15.73
N VAL A 8 0.87 -6.33 -15.05
CA VAL A 8 1.03 -7.29 -13.96
C VAL A 8 1.66 -8.59 -14.46
N GLU A 9 1.18 -9.14 -15.58
CA GLU A 9 1.77 -10.34 -16.19
C GLU A 9 3.23 -10.16 -16.60
N ARG A 10 3.62 -8.96 -17.08
CA ARG A 10 5.03 -8.65 -17.34
C ARG A 10 5.84 -8.60 -16.04
N ALA A 11 5.34 -7.93 -15.01
CA ALA A 11 6.04 -7.82 -13.72
C ALA A 11 6.21 -9.18 -13.04
N ARG A 12 5.19 -10.07 -13.12
CA ARG A 12 5.22 -11.42 -12.53
C ARG A 12 6.34 -12.32 -13.05
N LYS A 13 6.83 -12.08 -14.27
CA LYS A 13 8.00 -12.80 -14.81
C LYS A 13 9.27 -12.59 -13.97
N HIS A 14 9.27 -11.59 -13.10
CA HIS A 14 10.38 -11.21 -12.24
C HIS A 14 10.13 -11.52 -10.75
N GLY A 15 9.00 -12.16 -10.40
CA GLY A 15 8.66 -12.56 -9.04
C GLY A 15 7.29 -12.07 -8.56
N PRO A 16 7.01 -12.15 -7.24
CA PRO A 16 5.77 -11.68 -6.65
C PRO A 16 5.57 -10.18 -6.86
N VAL A 17 4.33 -9.74 -7.07
CA VAL A 17 4.00 -8.36 -7.45
C VAL A 17 3.12 -7.70 -6.40
N LEU A 18 3.56 -6.54 -5.90
CA LEU A 18 2.75 -5.63 -5.10
C LEU A 18 2.15 -4.54 -5.98
N VAL A 19 0.83 -4.42 -6.01
CA VAL A 19 0.11 -3.38 -6.76
C VAL A 19 -0.36 -2.30 -5.81
N LEU A 20 0.00 -1.05 -6.09
CA LEU A 20 -0.47 0.14 -5.39
C LEU A 20 -1.48 0.88 -6.27
N THR A 21 -2.67 1.16 -5.74
CA THR A 21 -3.74 1.89 -6.47
C THR A 21 -4.43 2.92 -5.57
N ASP A 22 -5.14 3.87 -6.17
CA ASP A 22 -5.88 4.93 -5.47
C ASP A 22 -7.17 4.41 -4.79
N THR A 23 -7.93 3.55 -5.47
CA THR A 23 -9.27 3.11 -5.05
C THR A 23 -9.49 1.61 -5.27
N PHE A 24 -10.40 1.02 -4.50
CA PHE A 24 -10.89 -0.35 -4.70
C PHE A 24 -12.14 -0.30 -5.60
N GLY A 25 -12.17 -1.03 -6.73
CA GLY A 25 -13.42 -1.30 -7.48
C GLY A 25 -13.89 -0.25 -8.51
N GLY A 26 -13.00 0.49 -9.18
CA GLY A 26 -13.42 1.56 -10.10
C GLY A 26 -13.89 1.19 -11.51
N THR A 27 -13.53 0.03 -12.10
CA THR A 27 -13.79 -0.21 -13.56
C THR A 27 -12.60 -0.60 -14.44
N PRO A 28 -11.76 -1.60 -14.14
CA PRO A 28 -11.99 -3.01 -14.52
C PRO A 28 -11.81 -3.95 -13.30
N SER A 29 -11.85 -3.35 -12.12
CA SER A 29 -12.90 -3.51 -11.09
C SER A 29 -13.01 -4.74 -10.23
N ASN A 30 -12.53 -5.90 -10.65
CA ASN A 30 -12.28 -6.97 -9.69
C ASN A 30 -10.86 -7.48 -9.78
N LEU A 31 -9.95 -6.77 -10.44
CA LEU A 31 -8.58 -7.21 -10.65
C LEU A 31 -7.85 -7.57 -9.35
N GLY A 32 -8.09 -6.86 -8.24
CA GLY A 32 -7.49 -7.24 -6.96
C GLY A 32 -7.96 -8.60 -6.42
N ILE A 33 -9.21 -8.99 -6.71
CA ILE A 33 -9.83 -10.27 -6.30
C ILE A 33 -9.63 -11.36 -7.36
N ALA A 34 -9.73 -11.01 -8.65
CA ALA A 34 -9.59 -11.90 -9.80
C ALA A 34 -8.14 -12.20 -10.16
N LEU A 35 -7.20 -11.33 -9.77
CA LEU A 35 -5.77 -11.61 -9.81
C LEU A 35 -5.26 -12.08 -8.44
N HIS A 36 -6.09 -12.13 -7.39
CA HIS A 36 -5.63 -12.62 -6.10
C HIS A 36 -5.14 -14.06 -6.26
N ARG A 37 -3.83 -14.21 -6.15
CA ARG A 37 -3.12 -15.47 -6.13
C ARG A 37 -2.21 -15.36 -4.93
N SER A 38 -2.59 -16.06 -3.87
CA SER A 38 -1.88 -16.05 -2.60
C SER A 38 -0.38 -16.27 -2.84
N GLY A 39 0.45 -15.32 -2.39
CA GLY A 39 1.91 -15.37 -2.54
C GLY A 39 2.45 -14.90 -3.91
N GLU A 40 1.61 -14.55 -4.88
CA GLU A 40 2.05 -14.04 -6.19
C GLU A 40 1.67 -12.59 -6.43
N ILE A 41 0.48 -12.16 -5.99
CA ILE A 41 -0.03 -10.80 -6.21
C ILE A 41 -0.76 -10.31 -4.97
N GLU A 42 -0.37 -9.14 -4.49
CA GLU A 42 -1.05 -8.42 -3.41
C GLU A 42 -1.39 -7.01 -3.87
N VAL A 43 -2.52 -6.48 -3.40
CA VAL A 43 -3.01 -5.16 -3.79
C VAL A 43 -3.25 -4.29 -2.55
N VAL A 44 -2.66 -3.10 -2.55
CA VAL A 44 -2.90 -2.06 -1.55
C VAL A 44 -3.59 -0.86 -2.22
N THR A 45 -4.68 -0.40 -1.64
CA THR A 45 -5.48 0.72 -2.16
C THR A 45 -5.34 1.95 -1.27
N GLY A 46 -5.78 3.13 -1.75
CA GLY A 46 -5.59 4.39 -1.01
C GLY A 46 -4.13 4.85 -1.01
N THR A 47 -3.41 4.58 -2.10
CA THR A 47 -1.97 4.86 -2.19
C THR A 47 -1.65 6.31 -1.89
N ASN A 48 -0.69 6.51 -0.99
CA ASN A 48 -0.11 7.82 -0.67
C ASN A 48 1.42 7.78 -0.77
N LEU A 49 2.07 8.94 -0.62
CA LEU A 49 3.52 9.06 -0.77
C LEU A 49 4.33 8.15 0.21
N PRO A 50 4.02 8.11 1.52
CA PRO A 50 4.65 7.18 2.47
C PRO A 50 4.61 5.71 2.03
N MET A 51 3.48 5.26 1.49
CA MET A 51 3.35 3.90 0.96
C MET A 51 4.34 3.63 -0.19
N ILE A 52 4.48 4.58 -1.12
CA ILE A 52 5.40 4.45 -2.26
C ILE A 52 6.86 4.37 -1.78
N ILE A 53 7.24 5.25 -0.84
CA ILE A 53 8.58 5.25 -0.25
C ILE A 53 8.86 3.90 0.42
N LYS A 54 7.92 3.40 1.23
CA LYS A 54 8.04 2.11 1.91
C LYS A 54 8.16 0.96 0.92
N ALA A 55 7.38 0.96 -0.15
CA ALA A 55 7.44 -0.06 -1.19
C ALA A 55 8.81 -0.07 -1.89
N LEU A 56 9.36 1.09 -2.24
CA LEU A 56 10.70 1.20 -2.84
C LEU A 56 11.81 0.75 -1.88
N GLN A 57 11.66 1.00 -0.57
CA GLN A 57 12.61 0.53 0.44
C GLN A 57 12.60 -1.00 0.62
N ILE A 58 11.47 -1.66 0.35
CA ILE A 58 11.31 -3.12 0.47
C ILE A 58 11.64 -3.81 -0.86
N ALA A 59 11.46 -3.13 -2.00
CA ALA A 59 11.74 -3.69 -3.31
C ALA A 59 13.16 -4.29 -3.41
N GLY A 60 13.25 -5.54 -3.86
CA GLY A 60 14.51 -6.28 -3.99
C GLY A 60 15.03 -6.92 -2.70
N LYS A 61 14.33 -6.78 -1.56
CA LYS A 61 14.64 -7.50 -0.32
C LYS A 61 13.89 -8.82 -0.25
N ASP A 62 14.44 -9.76 0.50
CA ASP A 62 13.79 -11.04 0.81
C ASP A 62 12.72 -10.82 1.91
N VAL A 63 11.53 -10.41 1.47
CA VAL A 63 10.37 -10.16 2.33
C VAL A 63 9.16 -10.83 1.67
N GLU A 64 8.41 -11.61 2.45
CA GLU A 64 7.18 -12.23 2.00
C GLU A 64 6.17 -11.17 1.54
N LEU A 65 5.46 -11.43 0.43
CA LEU A 65 4.67 -10.42 -0.28
C LEU A 65 3.53 -9.84 0.59
N LEU A 66 2.81 -10.69 1.34
CA LEU A 66 1.77 -10.24 2.24
C LEU A 66 2.34 -9.43 3.42
N ALA A 67 3.50 -9.82 3.95
CA ALA A 67 4.23 -9.03 4.94
C ALA A 67 4.66 -7.65 4.39
N ALA A 68 5.14 -7.59 3.14
CA ALA A 68 5.46 -6.33 2.46
C ALA A 68 4.21 -5.45 2.29
N ALA A 69 3.09 -6.02 1.83
CA ALA A 69 1.82 -5.31 1.69
C ALA A 69 1.33 -4.72 3.02
N ARG A 70 1.44 -5.49 4.11
CA ARG A 70 1.10 -5.04 5.47
C ARG A 70 1.97 -3.87 5.92
N GLN A 71 3.29 -3.96 5.76
CA GLN A 71 4.20 -2.88 6.12
C GLN A 71 3.94 -1.60 5.33
N VAL A 72 3.66 -1.72 4.03
CA VAL A 72 3.30 -0.57 3.19
C VAL A 72 2.01 0.07 3.67
N LYS A 73 0.95 -0.73 3.92
CA LYS A 73 -0.31 -0.24 4.47
C LYS A 73 -0.12 0.47 5.81
N GLU A 74 0.62 -0.13 6.73
CA GLU A 74 0.89 0.43 8.07
C GLU A 74 1.61 1.77 7.97
N GLU A 75 2.62 1.90 7.11
CA GLU A 75 3.33 3.16 6.90
C GLU A 75 2.40 4.23 6.34
N GLY A 76 1.57 3.85 5.37
CA GLY A 76 0.56 4.74 4.81
C GLY A 76 -0.45 5.23 5.83
N GLN A 77 -0.88 4.37 6.76
CA GLN A 77 -1.81 4.72 7.83
C GLN A 77 -1.16 5.62 8.89
N ARG A 78 0.08 5.32 9.30
CA ARG A 78 0.82 6.12 10.30
C ARG A 78 1.06 7.56 9.86
N ALA A 79 1.21 7.77 8.56
CA ALA A 79 1.41 9.09 7.99
C ALA A 79 0.11 9.91 7.83
N ILE A 80 -1.06 9.29 8.04
CA ILE A 80 -2.33 10.01 8.08
C ILE A 80 -2.50 10.55 9.50
N VAL A 81 -2.22 11.84 9.66
CA VAL A 81 -2.21 12.52 10.95
C VAL A 81 -2.99 13.81 10.85
N VAL A 82 -3.89 14.05 11.82
CA VAL A 82 -4.51 15.36 12.01
C VAL A 82 -3.62 16.15 12.97
N THR A 83 -2.99 17.21 12.48
CA THR A 83 -2.05 18.02 13.28
C THR A 83 -2.68 18.55 14.58
N GLY A 84 -3.97 18.90 14.55
CA GLY A 84 -4.70 19.34 15.74
C GLY A 84 -4.82 18.27 16.84
N GLU A 85 -4.95 17.00 16.47
CA GLU A 85 -5.02 15.88 17.42
C GLU A 85 -3.67 15.63 18.09
N VAL A 86 -2.58 15.75 17.32
CA VAL A 86 -1.22 15.55 17.83
C VAL A 86 -0.79 16.72 18.73
N LEU A 87 -1.04 17.97 18.31
CA LEU A 87 -0.65 19.12 19.10
C LEU A 87 -1.53 19.32 20.34
N GLY A 88 -2.82 18.97 20.27
CA GLY A 88 -3.75 19.02 21.41
C GLY A 88 -3.40 18.03 22.53
N ALA A 89 -2.82 16.88 22.18
CA ALA A 89 -2.32 15.89 23.14
C ALA A 89 -0.99 16.29 23.80
N VAL A 90 -0.28 17.28 23.25
CA VAL A 90 1.04 17.75 23.71
C VAL A 90 0.95 19.09 24.45
N ALA A 91 -0.24 19.68 24.61
CA ALA A 91 -0.43 20.92 25.34
C ALA A 91 0.03 20.76 26.82
N PRO A 92 1.08 21.49 27.27
CA PRO A 92 1.51 21.46 28.66
C PRO A 92 0.55 22.30 29.50
N GLY A 93 0.13 21.74 30.63
CA GLY A 93 -0.30 22.49 31.83
C GLY A 93 -1.38 23.55 31.62
N SER A 94 -2.64 23.17 31.81
CA SER A 94 -3.61 24.12 32.34
C SER A 94 -3.27 24.42 33.80
N GLU A 95 -2.32 25.32 34.04
CA GLU A 95 -2.26 26.08 35.30
C GLU A 95 -3.25 27.24 35.17
N ARG A 96 -4.40 27.08 35.82
CA ARG A 96 -5.16 28.16 36.44
C ARG A 96 -5.64 27.68 37.80
#